data_AF-A0A2P8D7B3-F1
#
_entry.id   AF-A0A2P8D7B3-F1
#
_cell.length_a   1.000
_cell.length_b   1.000
_cell.length_c   1.000
_cell.angle_alpha   90.00
_cell.angle_beta   90.00
_cell.angle_gamma   90.00
#
_symmetry.space_group_name_H-M   'P 1'
#
loop_
_entity.id
_entity.type
_entity.pdbx_description
1 polymer ?
#
loop_
_entity_poly.entity_id
_entity_poly.type
_entity_poly.pdbx_seq_one_letter_code
_entity_poly.pdbx_strand_id
1 'polypeptide(L)'
;MIKKQEDLSKYSNTELNIYNIGWLDATSSFASHNTSNNSSNDIVEQLTYILKRERVNLTRGIDTCPLCPEKNRKIYLNRDDKEHLLGISELWIPNDDETKVFAAPDLIIHYINDHGYVPPRVFVDCVFNFDLNTNWSGANMYERFIAEKYRQ
;
A
#
# COMPACT_ATOMS: atom_id res chain seq x y z
N MET A 1 -14.01 7.12 2.87
CA MET A 1 -13.81 5.77 3.40
C MET A 1 -13.79 4.82 2.23
N ILE A 2 -12.60 4.35 1.84
CA ILE A 2 -12.48 3.38 0.75
C ILE A 2 -13.04 2.05 1.27
N LYS A 3 -13.93 1.41 0.51
CA LYS A 3 -14.50 0.10 0.86
C LYS A 3 -13.43 -0.99 0.75
N LYS A 4 -13.61 -2.12 1.44
CA LYS A 4 -12.80 -3.33 1.24
C LYS A 4 -12.61 -3.59 -0.25
N GLN A 5 -11.38 -3.91 -0.66
CA GLN A 5 -11.09 -4.40 -2.00
C GLN A 5 -10.34 -5.71 -1.88
N GLU A 6 -10.75 -6.71 -2.66
CA GLU A 6 -10.08 -8.01 -2.68
C GLU A 6 -8.69 -7.87 -3.27
N ASP A 7 -7.71 -8.58 -2.71
CA ASP A 7 -6.38 -8.60 -3.27
C ASP A 7 -6.40 -9.07 -4.73
N LEU A 8 -5.61 -8.42 -5.58
CA LEU A 8 -5.52 -8.65 -7.01
C LEU A 8 -6.79 -8.30 -7.81
N SER A 9 -7.81 -7.70 -7.19
CA SER A 9 -8.92 -7.07 -7.92
C SER A 9 -8.48 -5.76 -8.58
N LYS A 10 -9.14 -5.34 -9.66
CA LYS A 10 -8.82 -4.07 -10.36
C LYS A 10 -9.13 -2.87 -9.47
N TYR A 11 -8.20 -1.91 -9.40
CA TYR A 11 -8.34 -0.66 -8.65
C TYR A 11 -9.44 0.20 -9.29
N SER A 12 -10.52 0.44 -8.54
CA SER A 12 -11.78 0.94 -9.10
C SER A 12 -11.74 2.40 -9.59
N ASN A 13 -10.76 3.19 -9.16
CA ASN A 13 -10.73 4.63 -9.45
C ASN A 13 -10.06 4.97 -10.79
N THR A 14 -9.55 3.97 -11.53
CA THR A 14 -8.83 4.18 -12.79
C THR A 14 -9.14 3.09 -13.81
N GLU A 15 -9.00 3.39 -15.10
CA GLU A 15 -9.06 2.35 -16.15
C GLU A 15 -7.71 1.65 -16.38
N LEU A 16 -6.65 2.14 -15.72
CA LEU A 16 -5.29 1.62 -15.78
C LEU A 16 -5.20 0.18 -15.23
N ASN A 17 -4.11 -0.52 -15.56
CA ASN A 17 -3.79 -1.87 -15.07
C ASN A 17 -3.24 -1.83 -13.64
N ILE A 18 -4.07 -1.39 -12.70
CA ILE A 18 -3.74 -1.25 -11.28
C ILE A 18 -4.55 -2.26 -10.48
N TYR A 19 -3.89 -2.94 -9.56
CA TYR A 19 -4.45 -4.04 -8.77
C TYR A 19 -4.35 -3.74 -7.28
N ASN A 20 -5.44 -4.01 -6.56
CA ASN A 20 -5.53 -3.76 -5.13
C ASN A 20 -4.72 -4.75 -4.32
N ILE A 21 -4.05 -4.28 -3.27
CA ILE A 21 -3.41 -5.09 -2.24
C ILE A 21 -3.70 -4.47 -0.87
N GLY A 22 -4.22 -5.26 0.07
CA GLY A 22 -4.27 -4.87 1.48
C GLY A 22 -5.37 -3.87 1.86
N TRP A 23 -6.45 -3.71 1.07
CA TRP A 23 -7.65 -3.00 1.54
C TRP A 23 -8.54 -3.90 2.40
N LEU A 24 -8.06 -4.18 3.61
CA LEU A 24 -8.72 -5.06 4.57
C LEU A 24 -9.88 -4.37 5.29
N ASP A 25 -10.83 -5.16 5.79
CA ASP A 25 -11.86 -4.73 6.74
C ASP A 25 -11.91 -5.62 7.99
N ALA A 26 -12.73 -5.24 8.97
CA ALA A 26 -12.86 -5.95 10.25
C ALA A 26 -13.40 -7.38 10.12
N THR A 27 -13.98 -7.75 8.98
CA THR A 27 -14.55 -9.09 8.72
C THR A 27 -13.71 -9.91 7.76
N SER A 28 -12.56 -9.38 7.32
CA SER A 28 -11.72 -10.02 6.33
C SER A 28 -11.06 -11.27 6.87
N SER A 29 -11.35 -12.41 6.26
CA SER A 29 -10.47 -13.56 6.29
C SER A 29 -9.34 -13.31 5.28
N PHE A 30 -8.13 -13.18 5.78
CA PHE A 30 -6.92 -13.04 4.95
C PHE A 30 -5.91 -14.11 5.33
N ALA A 31 -5.01 -14.43 4.41
CA ALA A 31 -3.88 -15.28 4.73
C ALA A 31 -3.04 -14.57 5.81
N SER A 32 -2.94 -15.20 6.98
CA SER A 32 -2.21 -14.66 8.13
C SER A 32 -1.18 -15.68 8.62
N HIS A 33 -0.03 -15.21 9.07
CA HIS A 33 0.95 -16.02 9.79
C HIS A 33 1.09 -15.54 11.23
N ASN A 34 1.58 -16.40 12.13
CA ASN A 34 2.06 -15.94 13.43
C ASN A 34 3.24 -14.97 13.21
N THR A 35 3.17 -13.77 13.80
CA THR A 35 4.01 -12.56 13.60
C THR A 35 5.49 -12.70 14.00
N SER A 36 6.10 -13.88 13.86
CA SER A 36 7.45 -14.20 14.32
C SER A 36 8.41 -14.71 13.25
N ASN A 37 8.09 -14.54 11.95
CA ASN A 37 9.01 -14.91 10.88
C ASN A 37 9.86 -13.72 10.42
N ASN A 38 11.13 -13.97 10.10
CA ASN A 38 12.08 -12.92 9.68
C ASN A 38 11.69 -12.26 8.35
N SER A 39 10.98 -12.97 7.46
CA SER A 39 10.60 -12.46 6.14
C SER A 39 9.58 -11.30 6.21
N SER A 40 8.79 -11.20 7.27
CA SER A 40 7.90 -10.05 7.51
C SER A 40 8.67 -8.76 7.76
N ASN A 41 9.85 -8.84 8.39
CA ASN A 41 10.64 -7.65 8.72
C ASN A 41 11.24 -7.04 7.45
N ASP A 42 11.76 -7.86 6.54
CA ASP A 42 12.42 -7.39 5.32
C ASP A 42 11.45 -6.65 4.38
N ILE A 43 10.23 -7.19 4.19
CA ILE A 43 9.21 -6.53 3.38
C ILE A 43 8.71 -5.22 4.04
N VAL A 44 8.51 -5.22 5.36
CA VAL A 44 8.08 -4.03 6.10
C VAL A 44 9.13 -2.92 6.00
N GLU A 45 10.41 -3.27 6.10
CA GLU A 45 11.51 -2.33 5.92
C GLU A 45 11.54 -1.75 4.50
N GLN A 46 11.45 -2.61 3.47
CA GLN A 46 11.43 -2.16 2.08
C GLN A 46 10.22 -1.26 1.77
N LEU A 47 9.03 -1.63 2.22
CA LEU A 47 7.82 -0.79 2.09
C LEU A 47 7.99 0.57 2.80
N THR A 48 8.68 0.58 3.95
CA THR A 48 8.98 1.83 4.67
C THR A 48 9.92 2.73 3.87
N TYR A 49 10.93 2.18 3.20
CA TYR A 49 11.78 2.95 2.29
C TYR A 49 11.01 3.49 1.09
N ILE A 50 10.14 2.67 0.48
CA ILE A 50 9.28 3.11 -0.62
C ILE A 50 8.35 4.25 -0.16
N LEU A 51 7.72 4.13 1.02
CA LEU A 51 6.84 5.17 1.60
C LEU A 51 7.54 6.51 1.83
N LYS A 52 8.84 6.49 2.15
CA LYS A 52 9.66 7.70 2.31
C LYS A 52 9.97 8.37 0.97
N ARG A 53 10.20 7.56 -0.06
CA ARG A 53 10.49 8.05 -1.42
C ARG A 53 9.23 8.59 -2.11
N GLU A 54 8.13 7.84 -2.05
CA GLU A 54 6.98 8.10 -2.89
C GLU A 54 5.67 7.81 -2.16
N ARG A 55 4.68 8.69 -2.40
CA ARG A 55 3.33 8.58 -1.89
C ARG A 55 2.35 8.97 -2.97
N VAL A 56 1.34 8.14 -3.18
CA VAL A 56 0.28 8.41 -4.14
C VAL A 56 -1.00 8.76 -3.37
N ASN A 57 -1.82 9.64 -3.96
CA ASN A 57 -3.15 9.98 -3.43
C ASN A 57 -3.15 10.50 -1.98
N LEU A 58 -2.10 11.20 -1.57
CA LEU A 58 -1.94 11.76 -0.23
C LEU A 58 -3.12 12.67 0.15
N THR A 59 -3.64 12.53 1.38
CA THR A 59 -4.73 13.33 1.98
C THR A 59 -6.14 13.16 1.42
N ARG A 60 -6.43 12.07 0.68
CA ARG A 60 -7.82 11.77 0.22
C ARG A 60 -8.78 11.28 1.30
N GLY A 61 -8.35 11.35 2.56
CA GLY A 61 -9.03 10.86 3.73
C GLY A 61 -8.01 10.38 4.74
N ILE A 62 -8.52 9.92 5.88
CA ILE A 62 -7.74 9.18 6.86
C ILE A 62 -8.47 7.86 7.05
N ASP A 63 -7.94 6.78 6.50
CA ASP A 63 -8.37 5.44 6.80
C ASP A 63 -7.70 4.99 8.10
N THR A 64 -8.46 4.38 9.00
CA THR A 64 -7.94 3.90 10.29
C THR A 64 -7.93 2.38 10.28
N CYS A 65 -7.01 1.74 11.00
CA CYS A 65 -6.90 0.29 11.03
C CYS A 65 -8.23 -0.34 11.54
N PRO A 66 -8.95 -1.12 10.72
CA PRO A 66 -10.23 -1.71 11.11
C PRO A 66 -10.05 -2.93 12.02
N LEU A 67 -8.86 -3.52 12.05
CA LEU A 67 -8.51 -4.71 12.82
C LEU A 67 -8.12 -4.38 14.27
N CYS A 68 -7.68 -3.15 14.53
CA CYS A 68 -7.36 -2.67 15.86
C CYS A 68 -8.63 -2.34 16.67
N PRO A 69 -8.57 -2.48 18.01
CA PRO A 69 -9.58 -1.92 18.91
C PRO A 69 -9.77 -0.42 18.64
N GLU A 70 -10.99 0.09 18.82
CA GLU A 70 -11.38 1.46 18.44
C GLU A 70 -10.41 2.56 18.92
N LYS A 71 -9.94 2.45 20.16
CA LYS A 71 -8.98 3.38 20.77
C LYS A 71 -7.59 3.42 20.11
N ASN A 72 -7.24 2.41 19.30
CA ASN A 72 -5.91 2.21 18.71
C ASN A 72 -5.94 2.18 17.17
N ARG A 73 -7.01 2.66 16.53
CA ARG A 73 -7.14 2.56 15.06
C ARG A 73 -6.29 3.56 14.27
N LYS A 74 -5.86 4.65 14.89
CA LYS A 74 -4.90 5.58 14.29
C LYS A 74 -3.50 5.01 14.47
N ILE A 75 -2.82 4.76 13.36
CA ILE A 75 -1.53 4.09 13.37
C ILE A 75 -0.44 5.08 13.01
N TYR A 76 0.58 5.11 13.85
CA TYR A 76 1.74 5.98 13.69
C TYR A 76 2.98 5.11 13.56
N LEU A 77 3.68 5.26 12.43
CA LEU A 77 4.96 4.61 12.18
C LEU A 77 6.08 5.52 12.72
N ASN A 78 6.77 5.05 13.75
CA ASN A 78 7.92 5.73 14.34
C ASN A 78 9.22 5.26 13.68
N ARG A 79 9.80 6.11 12.83
CA ARG A 79 11.08 5.89 12.15
C ARG A 79 11.83 7.22 12.01
N ASP A 80 13.14 7.20 12.20
CA ASP A 80 14.04 8.37 12.08
C ASP A 80 13.62 9.57 12.95
N ASP A 81 13.23 9.31 14.22
CA ASP A 81 12.75 10.32 15.17
C ASP A 81 11.56 11.17 14.68
N LYS A 82 10.84 10.68 13.67
CA LYS A 82 9.61 11.29 13.14
C LYS A 82 8.44 10.33 13.25
N GLU A 83 7.30 10.90 13.61
CA GLU A 83 6.04 10.18 13.65
C GLU A 83 5.34 10.34 12.29
N HIS A 84 5.07 9.22 11.62
CA HIS A 84 4.36 9.19 10.34
C HIS A 84 2.97 8.57 10.55
N LEU A 85 1.91 9.38 10.40
CA LEU A 85 0.55 8.86 10.36
C LEU A 85 0.36 7.99 9.11
N LEU A 86 -0.01 6.73 9.31
CA LEU A 86 -0.47 5.83 8.24
C LEU A 86 -1.99 6.00 8.04
N GLY A 87 -2.47 5.51 6.91
CA GLY A 87 -3.85 5.59 6.45
C GLY A 87 -4.16 6.84 5.63
N ILE A 88 -3.15 7.55 5.15
CA ILE A 88 -3.33 8.84 4.47
C ILE A 88 -2.83 8.86 3.03
N SER A 89 -2.17 7.79 2.60
CA SER A 89 -1.58 7.66 1.28
C SER A 89 -1.59 6.21 0.79
N GLU A 90 -1.24 6.04 -0.48
CA GLU A 90 -1.09 4.76 -1.13
C GLU A 90 0.36 4.57 -1.62
N LEU A 91 0.78 3.32 -1.68
CA LEU A 91 2.02 2.86 -2.31
C LEU A 91 1.65 2.21 -3.64
N TRP A 92 2.23 2.69 -4.74
CA TRP A 92 1.99 2.17 -6.08
C TRP A 92 3.28 1.57 -6.63
N ILE A 93 3.33 0.23 -6.67
CA ILE A 93 4.53 -0.55 -6.95
C ILE A 93 4.35 -1.23 -8.31
N PRO A 94 5.12 -0.86 -9.34
CA PRO A 94 5.06 -1.49 -10.64
C PRO A 94 5.72 -2.86 -10.60
N ASN A 95 5.36 -3.73 -11.54
CA ASN A 95 6.20 -4.87 -11.89
C ASN A 95 7.40 -4.43 -12.77
N ASP A 96 8.34 -5.35 -13.02
CA ASP A 96 9.61 -5.04 -13.69
C ASP A 96 9.48 -4.36 -15.07
N ASP A 97 8.39 -4.62 -15.81
CA ASP A 97 8.14 -4.03 -17.14
C ASP A 97 7.14 -2.85 -17.11
N GLU A 98 6.73 -2.40 -15.93
CA GLU A 98 5.77 -1.32 -15.68
C GLU A 98 4.38 -1.50 -16.36
N THR A 99 4.03 -2.72 -16.79
CA THR A 99 2.73 -3.00 -17.43
C THR A 99 1.59 -3.22 -16.44
N LYS A 100 1.93 -3.54 -15.18
CA LYS A 100 1.01 -3.70 -14.06
C LYS A 100 1.51 -2.93 -12.85
N VAL A 101 0.58 -2.35 -12.11
CA VAL A 101 0.88 -1.67 -10.85
C VAL A 101 0.07 -2.30 -9.75
N PHE A 102 0.69 -2.51 -8.60
CA PHE A 102 0.03 -2.93 -7.39
C PHE A 102 -0.10 -1.71 -6.48
N ALA A 103 -1.33 -1.31 -6.21
CA ALA A 103 -1.64 -0.26 -5.26
C ALA A 103 -1.87 -0.91 -3.89
N ALA A 104 -1.43 -0.25 -2.82
CA ALA A 104 -1.74 -0.63 -1.44
C ALA A 104 -1.94 0.63 -0.58
N PRO A 105 -2.80 0.62 0.45
CA PRO A 105 -2.77 1.67 1.45
C PRO A 105 -1.45 1.59 2.21
N ASP A 106 -0.89 2.72 2.64
CA ASP A 106 0.30 2.75 3.51
C ASP A 106 0.10 1.99 4.85
N LEU A 107 -1.15 1.74 5.26
CA LEU A 107 -1.53 0.82 6.34
C LEU A 107 -1.06 -0.63 6.13
N ILE A 108 -0.71 -1.03 4.90
CA ILE A 108 -0.17 -2.37 4.62
C ILE A 108 1.05 -2.71 5.49
N ILE A 109 1.87 -1.69 5.82
CA ILE A 109 3.03 -1.84 6.71
C ILE A 109 2.59 -2.35 8.08
N HIS A 110 1.54 -1.74 8.65
CA HIS A 110 0.95 -2.15 9.93
C HIS A 110 0.24 -3.50 9.83
N TYR A 111 -0.48 -3.75 8.73
CA TYR A 111 -1.17 -5.02 8.53
C TYR A 111 -0.20 -6.20 8.50
N ILE A 112 0.94 -6.07 7.84
CA ILE A 112 1.97 -7.11 7.82
C ILE A 112 2.60 -7.25 9.21
N ASN A 113 3.05 -6.14 9.80
CA ASN A 113 3.81 -6.13 11.04
C ASN A 113 3.00 -6.58 12.26
N ASP A 114 1.81 -6.02 12.45
CA ASP A 114 1.04 -6.16 13.69
C ASP A 114 -0.14 -7.14 13.57
N HIS A 115 -0.62 -7.38 12.35
CA HIS A 115 -1.73 -8.30 12.08
C HIS A 115 -1.33 -9.55 11.29
N GLY A 116 -0.03 -9.68 10.93
CA GLY A 116 0.50 -10.85 10.24
C GLY A 116 -0.12 -11.08 8.86
N TYR A 117 -0.70 -10.04 8.24
CA TYR A 117 -1.24 -10.12 6.88
C TYR A 117 -0.13 -10.56 5.92
N VAL A 118 -0.44 -11.56 5.09
CA VAL A 118 0.47 -12.11 4.06
C VAL A 118 0.02 -11.59 2.70
N PRO A 119 0.71 -10.59 2.12
CA PRO A 119 0.37 -10.09 0.80
C PRO A 119 0.58 -11.16 -0.28
N PRO A 120 -0.12 -11.06 -1.44
CA PRO A 120 0.12 -11.93 -2.57
C PRO A 120 1.59 -11.97 -2.99
N ARG A 121 2.09 -13.16 -3.32
CA ARG A 121 3.52 -13.35 -3.63
C ARG A 121 4.02 -12.43 -4.75
N VAL A 122 3.22 -12.21 -5.78
CA VAL A 122 3.57 -11.30 -6.90
C VAL A 122 3.81 -9.86 -6.44
N PHE A 123 3.06 -9.38 -5.45
CA PHE A 123 3.27 -8.06 -4.86
C PHE A 123 4.57 -8.04 -4.06
N VAL A 124 4.81 -9.06 -3.23
CA VAL A 124 6.04 -9.22 -2.45
C VAL A 124 7.28 -9.18 -3.34
N ASP A 125 7.27 -9.92 -4.46
CA ASP A 125 8.38 -9.94 -5.41
C ASP A 125 8.61 -8.53 -6.03
N CYS A 126 7.54 -7.80 -6.38
CA CYS A 126 7.67 -6.43 -6.90
C CYS A 126 8.20 -5.45 -5.86
N VAL A 127 7.83 -5.60 -4.58
CA VAL A 127 8.37 -4.78 -3.48
C VAL A 127 9.89 -4.96 -3.36
N PHE A 128 10.36 -6.21 -3.39
CA PHE A 128 11.80 -6.51 -3.29
C PHE A 128 12.58 -6.10 -4.53
N ASN A 129 11.99 -6.18 -5.72
CA ASN A 129 12.62 -5.73 -6.96
C ASN A 129 12.55 -4.20 -7.16
N PHE A 130 11.80 -3.49 -6.33
CA PHE A 130 11.63 -2.06 -6.48
C PHE A 130 12.96 -1.30 -6.29
N ASP A 131 13.49 -0.73 -7.36
CA ASP A 131 14.66 0.14 -7.30
C ASP A 131 14.29 1.52 -6.74
N LEU A 132 14.84 1.87 -5.56
CA LEU A 132 14.60 3.18 -4.94
C LEU A 132 15.20 4.34 -5.74
N ASN A 133 16.04 4.10 -6.75
CA ASN A 133 16.60 5.14 -7.61
C ASN A 133 15.92 5.24 -8.99
N THR A 134 14.84 4.47 -9.20
CA THR A 134 14.05 4.52 -10.44
C THR A 134 13.43 5.89 -10.70
N ASN A 135 13.16 6.19 -11.98
CA ASN A 135 12.35 7.33 -12.41
C ASN A 135 10.83 7.06 -12.36
N TRP A 136 10.40 5.87 -11.94
CA TRP A 136 8.98 5.57 -11.73
C TRP A 136 8.32 6.63 -10.85
N SER A 137 7.09 7.01 -11.19
CA SER A 137 6.23 7.67 -10.22
C SER A 137 4.75 7.36 -10.44
N GLY A 138 4.14 6.69 -9.47
CA GLY A 138 2.70 6.44 -9.41
C GLY A 138 1.88 7.72 -9.25
N ALA A 139 2.40 8.73 -8.56
CA ALA A 139 1.74 10.04 -8.46
C ALA A 139 1.65 10.72 -9.83
N ASN A 140 2.77 10.79 -10.57
CA ASN A 140 2.79 11.33 -11.93
C ASN A 140 1.93 10.49 -12.89
N MET A 141 1.94 9.15 -12.76
CA MET A 141 1.10 8.26 -13.55
C MET A 141 -0.39 8.59 -13.34
N TYR A 142 -0.82 8.74 -12.09
CA TYR A 142 -2.19 9.09 -11.77
C TYR A 142 -2.58 10.49 -12.27
N GLU A 143 -1.71 11.48 -12.09
CA GLU A 143 -1.93 12.84 -12.59
C GLU A 143 -2.11 12.87 -14.11
N ARG A 144 -1.28 12.15 -14.87
CA ARG A 144 -1.42 12.02 -16.32
C ARG A 144 -2.75 11.39 -16.72
N PHE A 145 -3.14 10.31 -16.04
CA PHE A 145 -4.43 9.66 -16.28
C PHE A 145 -5.61 10.62 -16.08
N ILE A 146 -5.61 11.40 -15.00
CA ILE A 146 -6.66 12.40 -14.75
C ILE A 146 -6.62 13.50 -15.82
N ALA A 147 -5.44 14.02 -16.15
CA ALA A 147 -5.28 15.06 -17.17
C ALA A 147 -5.74 14.62 -18.56
N GLU A 148 -5.57 13.35 -18.92
CA GLU A 148 -6.06 12.77 -20.18
C GLU A 148 -7.56 12.50 -20.14
N LYS A 149 -8.06 11.91 -19.05
CA LYS A 149 -9.47 11.55 -18.89
C LYS A 149 -10.40 12.77 -18.89
N TYR A 150 -9.94 13.90 -18.37
CA TYR A 150 -10.73 15.13 -18.25
C TYR A 150 -10.23 16.26 -19.17
N ARG A 151 -9.41 15.94 -20.18
CA ARG A 151 -9.05 16.90 -21.23
C ARG A 151 -10.31 17.21 -22.04
N GLN A 152 -10.86 18.42 -21.87
CA GLN A 152 -11.92 18.98 -22.73
C GLN A 152 -11.32 19.45 -24.06
#